data_AF-A0A7C2SPF1-F1
#
_entry.id   AF-A0A7C2SPF1-F1
#
_cell.length_a   1.000
_cell.length_b   1.000
_cell.length_c   1.000
_cell.angle_alpha   90.00
_cell.angle_beta   90.00
_cell.angle_gamma   90.00
#
_symmetry.space_group_name_H-M   'P 1'
#
loop_
_entity.id
_entity.type
_entity.pdbx_description
1 polymer ?
#
loop_
_entity_poly.entity_id
_entity_poly.type
_entity_poly.pdbx_seq_one_letter_code
_entity_poly.pdbx_strand_id
1 'polypeptide(L)'
;IAAKAVAFKEALEPEFKAYQQQVVKNARAMAKVFMDRGFDVVSKGTDNHLFLVSFIEQGLTGKDVDAWLGAANITINKNSVPNDPQSPFVTSGIRIGTPAVTTRGFTEAECVALATWMCDVIDARGDAATVDTVKGKVLEVCKRLPVYA
;
A
#
# COMPACT_ATOMS: atom_id res chain seq x y z
N ILE A 1 7.28 29.79 -2.34
CA ILE A 1 8.68 29.58 -2.80
C ILE A 1 9.56 29.08 -1.64
N ALA A 2 9.58 29.76 -0.49
CA ALA A 2 10.38 29.37 0.68
C ALA A 2 10.24 27.88 1.10
N ALA A 3 9.02 27.35 1.24
CA ALA A 3 8.83 25.94 1.61
C ALA A 3 9.45 24.93 0.61
N LYS A 4 9.48 25.26 -0.68
CA LYS A 4 10.16 24.42 -1.69
C LYS A 4 11.68 24.44 -1.51
N ALA A 5 12.24 25.60 -1.15
CA ALA A 5 13.67 25.72 -0.87
C ALA A 5 14.08 24.86 0.34
N VAL A 6 13.25 24.83 1.39
CA VAL A 6 13.45 23.93 2.55
C VAL A 6 13.41 22.46 2.10
N ALA A 7 12.38 22.05 1.35
CA ALA A 7 12.27 20.68 0.86
C ALA A 7 13.45 20.27 -0.06
N PHE A 8 13.96 21.18 -0.89
CA PHE A 8 15.13 20.91 -1.71
C PHE A 8 16.42 20.79 -0.89
N LYS A 9 16.56 21.57 0.18
CA LYS A 9 17.67 21.40 1.11
C LYS A 9 17.62 20.02 1.77
N GLU A 10 16.46 19.63 2.33
CA GLU A 10 16.26 18.30 2.92
C GLU A 10 16.54 17.17 1.92
N ALA A 11 16.11 17.33 0.66
CA ALA A 11 16.34 16.34 -0.39
C ALA A 11 17.82 16.16 -0.79
N LEU A 12 18.68 17.12 -0.48
CA LEU A 12 20.13 17.05 -0.73
C LEU A 12 20.89 16.36 0.41
N GLU A 13 20.27 16.16 1.58
CA GLU A 13 20.92 15.54 2.72
C GLU A 13 21.13 14.01 2.48
N PRO A 14 22.23 13.41 2.96
CA PRO A 14 22.52 11.98 2.79
C PRO A 14 21.39 11.06 3.28
N GLU A 15 20.69 11.46 4.35
CA GLU A 15 19.57 10.74 4.94
C GLU A 15 18.40 10.62 3.97
N PHE A 16 18.18 11.62 3.10
CA PHE A 16 17.12 11.54 2.09
C PHE A 16 17.41 10.44 1.06
N LYS A 17 18.68 10.23 0.71
CA LYS A 17 19.08 9.10 -0.16
C LYS A 17 18.79 7.76 0.50
N ALA A 18 19.12 7.61 1.78
CA ALA A 18 18.81 6.39 2.54
C ALA A 18 17.28 6.16 2.64
N TYR A 19 16.51 7.22 2.90
CA TYR A 19 15.05 7.20 2.88
C TYR A 19 14.49 6.72 1.54
N GLN A 20 14.95 7.28 0.41
CA GLN A 20 14.47 6.88 -0.92
C GLN A 20 14.82 5.42 -1.26
N GLN A 21 15.97 4.92 -0.81
CA GLN A 21 16.31 3.50 -0.92
C GLN A 21 15.34 2.64 -0.11
N GLN A 22 15.00 3.05 1.12
CA GLN A 22 14.04 2.35 1.96
C GLN A 22 12.64 2.32 1.34
N VAL A 23 12.19 3.42 0.72
CA VAL A 23 10.91 3.48 -0.01
C VAL A 23 10.81 2.37 -1.06
N VAL A 24 11.85 2.19 -1.88
CA VAL A 24 11.86 1.15 -2.93
C VAL A 24 11.94 -0.26 -2.33
N LYS A 25 12.75 -0.47 -1.27
CA LYS A 25 12.82 -1.76 -0.57
C LYS A 25 11.46 -2.16 0.00
N ASN A 26 10.79 -1.21 0.67
CA ASN A 26 9.45 -1.38 1.21
C ASN A 26 8.44 -1.76 0.11
N ALA A 27 8.47 -1.06 -1.03
CA ALA A 27 7.55 -1.32 -2.14
C ALA A 27 7.73 -2.73 -2.71
N ARG A 28 8.98 -3.16 -2.90
CA ARG A 28 9.32 -4.52 -3.35
C ARG A 28 8.89 -5.58 -2.33
N ALA A 29 9.09 -5.33 -1.04
CA ALA A 29 8.68 -6.25 0.02
C ALA A 29 7.15 -6.44 0.04
N MET A 30 6.37 -5.36 -0.08
CA MET A 30 4.91 -5.44 -0.17
C MET A 30 4.47 -6.16 -1.45
N ALA A 31 5.01 -5.80 -2.61
CA ALA A 31 4.68 -6.44 -3.88
C ALA A 31 4.95 -7.95 -3.84
N LYS A 32 6.06 -8.38 -3.21
CA LYS A 32 6.37 -9.80 -3.02
C LYS A 32 5.28 -10.51 -2.21
N VAL A 33 4.78 -9.93 -1.13
CA VAL A 33 3.69 -10.52 -0.33
C VAL A 33 2.43 -10.73 -1.18
N PHE A 34 2.03 -9.74 -1.98
CA PHE A 34 0.88 -9.90 -2.88
C PHE A 34 1.08 -11.03 -3.89
N MET A 35 2.26 -11.13 -4.50
CA MET A 35 2.58 -12.21 -5.44
C MET A 35 2.62 -13.58 -4.76
N ASP A 36 3.21 -13.68 -3.56
CA ASP A 36 3.25 -14.91 -2.77
C ASP A 36 1.84 -15.37 -2.35
N ARG A 37 0.90 -14.42 -2.20
CA ARG A 37 -0.53 -14.67 -1.93
C ARG A 37 -1.34 -14.97 -3.20
N GLY A 38 -0.70 -15.00 -4.37
CA GLY A 38 -1.34 -15.36 -5.64
C GLY A 38 -2.09 -14.21 -6.32
N PHE A 39 -1.87 -12.95 -5.90
CA PHE A 39 -2.42 -11.79 -6.60
C PHE A 39 -1.54 -11.37 -7.78
N ASP A 40 -2.17 -10.86 -8.84
CA ASP A 40 -1.45 -10.34 -10.01
C ASP A 40 -0.92 -8.93 -9.74
N VAL A 41 0.36 -8.82 -9.42
CA VAL A 41 1.07 -7.54 -9.42
C VAL A 41 1.43 -7.20 -10.88
N VAL A 42 0.91 -6.07 -11.38
CA VAL A 42 1.22 -5.60 -12.75
C VAL A 42 2.73 -5.46 -12.90
N SER A 43 3.28 -5.97 -14.01
CA SER A 43 4.73 -6.07 -14.27
C SER A 43 5.52 -7.02 -13.36
N LYS A 44 4.85 -7.83 -12.54
CA LYS A 44 5.44 -8.86 -11.66
C LYS A 44 6.45 -8.30 -10.65
N GLY A 45 6.23 -7.07 -10.18
CA GLY A 45 7.07 -6.43 -9.18
C GLY A 45 6.98 -4.91 -9.22
N THR A 46 8.04 -4.25 -8.75
CA THR A 46 8.23 -2.81 -8.88
C THR A 46 9.70 -2.42 -8.72
N ASP A 47 10.09 -1.37 -9.44
CA ASP A 47 11.40 -0.72 -9.35
C ASP A 47 11.32 0.70 -8.81
N ASN A 48 10.16 1.12 -8.31
CA ASN A 48 9.94 2.45 -7.75
C ASN A 48 9.14 2.38 -6.43
N HIS A 49 8.44 3.46 -6.11
CA HIS A 49 7.76 3.67 -4.83
C HIS A 49 6.33 3.12 -4.78
N LEU A 50 5.82 2.58 -5.89
CA LEU A 50 4.45 2.09 -6.00
C LEU A 50 4.36 0.80 -6.81
N PHE A 51 3.23 0.11 -6.69
CA PHE A 51 2.86 -1.01 -7.54
C PHE A 51 1.34 -1.07 -7.69
N LEU A 52 0.88 -1.78 -8.72
CA LEU A 52 -0.54 -2.02 -8.98
C LEU A 52 -0.85 -3.49 -8.78
N VAL A 53 -1.98 -3.78 -8.15
CA VAL A 53 -2.51 -5.12 -7.99
C VAL A 53 -3.78 -5.22 -8.82
N SER A 54 -3.84 -6.20 -9.71
CA SER A 54 -5.00 -6.56 -10.51
C SER A 54 -5.79 -7.66 -9.80
N PHE A 55 -7.11 -7.52 -9.82
CA PHE A 55 -8.05 -8.49 -9.24
C PHE A 55 -8.98 -9.13 -10.29
N ILE A 56 -8.66 -8.97 -11.58
CA ILE A 56 -9.46 -9.52 -12.68
C ILE A 56 -9.62 -11.04 -12.52
N GLU A 57 -8.54 -11.75 -12.19
CA GLU A 57 -8.55 -13.21 -12.01
C GLU A 57 -9.39 -13.67 -10.80
N GLN A 58 -9.44 -12.84 -9.76
CA GLN A 58 -10.22 -13.09 -8.54
C GLN A 58 -11.70 -12.66 -8.70
N GLY A 59 -12.04 -12.01 -9.80
CA GLY A 59 -13.38 -11.46 -10.07
C GLY A 59 -13.79 -10.37 -9.08
N LEU A 60 -12.84 -9.64 -8.52
CA LEU A 60 -13.10 -8.54 -7.57
C LEU A 60 -13.01 -7.19 -8.28
N THR A 61 -13.67 -6.18 -7.69
CA THR A 61 -13.54 -4.80 -8.15
C THR A 61 -12.60 -4.00 -7.26
N GLY A 62 -11.90 -3.02 -7.83
CA GLY A 62 -11.10 -2.08 -7.07
C GLY A 62 -11.97 -1.28 -6.08
N LYS A 63 -13.24 -1.01 -6.42
CA LYS A 63 -14.21 -0.35 -5.55
C LYS A 63 -14.52 -1.13 -4.28
N ASP A 64 -14.72 -2.44 -4.38
CA ASP A 64 -15.01 -3.27 -3.20
C ASP A 64 -13.77 -3.39 -2.31
N VAL A 65 -12.60 -3.64 -2.92
CA VAL A 65 -11.34 -3.73 -2.17
C VAL A 65 -10.99 -2.42 -1.46
N ASP A 66 -11.19 -1.27 -2.12
CA ASP A 66 -11.04 0.08 -1.54
C ASP A 66 -11.95 0.28 -0.33
N ALA A 67 -13.22 -0.17 -0.41
CA ALA A 67 -14.16 -0.08 0.70
C ALA A 67 -13.77 -0.99 1.88
N TRP A 68 -13.37 -2.24 1.62
CA TRP A 68 -12.99 -3.19 2.67
C TRP A 68 -11.73 -2.76 3.41
N LEU A 69 -10.70 -2.36 2.67
CA LEU A 69 -9.45 -1.85 3.27
C LEU A 69 -9.71 -0.54 4.02
N GLY A 70 -10.55 0.33 3.48
CA GLY A 70 -10.98 1.57 4.15
C GLY A 70 -11.67 1.30 5.49
N ALA A 71 -12.55 0.29 5.57
CA ALA A 71 -13.19 -0.10 6.83
C ALA A 71 -12.17 -0.57 7.89
N ALA A 72 -11.04 -1.12 7.46
CA ALA A 72 -9.92 -1.52 8.30
C ALA A 72 -8.92 -0.38 8.59
N ASN A 73 -9.25 0.88 8.25
CA ASN A 73 -8.37 2.06 8.34
C ASN A 73 -7.12 2.00 7.44
N ILE A 74 -7.16 1.26 6.33
CA ILE A 74 -6.08 1.22 5.33
C ILE A 74 -6.53 2.01 4.11
N THR A 75 -5.94 3.18 3.91
CA THR A 75 -6.24 4.04 2.75
C THR A 75 -5.39 3.65 1.55
N ILE A 76 -6.03 3.29 0.45
CA ILE A 76 -5.41 3.07 -0.85
C ILE A 76 -6.17 3.86 -1.92
N ASN A 77 -5.81 3.66 -3.18
CA ASN A 77 -6.56 4.18 -4.32
C ASN A 77 -6.97 3.03 -5.24
N LYS A 78 -8.28 2.85 -5.48
CA LYS A 78 -8.76 2.03 -6.61
C LYS A 78 -8.25 2.62 -7.93
N ASN A 79 -7.74 1.77 -8.80
CA ASN A 79 -7.00 2.18 -9.98
C ASN A 79 -7.24 1.21 -11.12
N SER A 80 -7.38 1.74 -12.35
CA SER A 80 -7.48 0.88 -13.52
C SER A 80 -6.20 0.09 -13.77
N VAL A 81 -6.35 -1.09 -14.36
CA VAL A 81 -5.25 -1.98 -14.75
C VAL A 81 -5.24 -2.20 -16.27
N PRO A 82 -4.18 -2.78 -16.85
CA PRO A 82 -4.18 -3.09 -18.29
C PRO A 82 -5.39 -3.96 -18.66
N ASN A 83 -6.09 -3.58 -19.74
CA ASN A 83 -7.31 -4.26 -20.22
C ASN A 83 -8.43 -4.36 -19.16
N ASP A 84 -8.57 -3.33 -18.33
CA ASP A 84 -9.59 -3.30 -17.27
C ASP A 84 -11.02 -3.52 -17.84
N PRO A 85 -11.73 -4.59 -17.42
CA PRO A 85 -13.11 -4.82 -17.86
C PRO A 85 -14.13 -3.89 -17.18
N GLN A 86 -13.73 -3.19 -16.11
CA GLN A 86 -14.61 -2.34 -15.33
C GLN A 86 -14.51 -0.87 -15.76
N SER A 87 -15.55 -0.10 -15.48
CA SER A 87 -15.54 1.35 -15.71
C SER A 87 -14.52 2.07 -14.81
N PRO A 88 -14.08 3.29 -15.16
CA PRO A 88 -13.19 4.10 -14.31
C PRO A 88 -13.72 4.40 -12.90
N PHE A 89 -15.04 4.29 -12.67
CA PHE A 89 -15.64 4.47 -11.34
C PHE A 89 -15.57 3.23 -10.45
N VAL A 90 -15.37 2.06 -11.05
CA VAL A 90 -15.35 0.75 -10.38
C VAL A 90 -13.94 0.18 -10.33
N THR A 91 -13.25 0.12 -11.49
CA THR A 91 -11.90 -0.42 -11.71
C THR A 91 -11.73 -1.89 -11.30
N SER A 92 -10.66 -2.54 -11.76
CA SER A 92 -10.33 -3.92 -11.38
C SER A 92 -9.04 -4.06 -10.55
N GLY A 93 -8.54 -2.95 -9.98
CA GLY A 93 -7.30 -2.99 -9.22
C GLY A 93 -7.14 -1.88 -8.20
N ILE A 94 -6.03 -1.92 -7.49
CA ILE A 94 -5.60 -0.89 -6.54
C ILE A 94 -4.14 -0.50 -6.80
N ARG A 95 -3.80 0.74 -6.42
CA ARG A 95 -2.43 1.25 -6.42
C ARG A 95 -1.96 1.48 -4.99
N ILE A 96 -0.81 0.91 -4.67
CA ILE A 96 -0.20 0.97 -3.34
C ILE A 96 1.14 1.67 -3.46
N GLY A 97 1.43 2.60 -2.54
CA GLY A 97 2.70 3.31 -2.48
C GLY A 97 3.26 3.35 -1.07
N THR A 98 4.59 3.34 -0.96
CA THR A 98 5.32 3.27 0.31
C THR A 98 5.93 4.57 0.86
N PRO A 99 5.98 5.74 0.16
CA PRO A 99 6.60 6.95 0.71
C PRO A 99 6.04 7.35 2.09
N ALA A 100 4.71 7.45 2.21
CA ALA A 100 4.06 7.96 3.43
C ALA A 100 4.32 7.08 4.67
N VAL A 101 4.27 5.74 4.53
CA VAL A 101 4.56 4.84 5.64
C VAL A 101 6.05 4.82 5.97
N THR A 102 6.91 4.95 4.96
CA THR A 102 8.37 4.99 5.16
C THR A 102 8.78 6.25 5.92
N THR A 103 8.17 7.41 5.62
CA THR A 103 8.38 8.66 6.38
C THR A 103 8.03 8.51 7.85
N ARG A 104 7.08 7.62 8.19
CA ARG A 104 6.68 7.30 9.56
C ARG A 104 7.59 6.27 10.25
N GLY A 105 8.66 5.83 9.58
CA GLY A 105 9.62 4.87 10.13
C GLY A 105 9.30 3.40 9.82
N PHE A 106 8.42 3.10 8.85
CA PHE A 106 8.20 1.71 8.43
C PHE A 106 9.45 1.14 7.76
N THR A 107 9.84 -0.07 8.18
CA THR A 107 10.83 -0.91 7.49
C THR A 107 10.13 -1.98 6.66
N GLU A 108 10.91 -2.86 6.01
CA GLU A 108 10.37 -3.99 5.28
C GLU A 108 9.50 -4.88 6.17
N ALA A 109 9.83 -5.03 7.46
CA ALA A 109 9.06 -5.84 8.40
C ALA A 109 7.64 -5.30 8.61
N GLU A 110 7.49 -4.00 8.88
CA GLU A 110 6.16 -3.37 8.99
C GLU A 110 5.40 -3.40 7.66
N CYS A 111 6.08 -3.19 6.54
CA CYS A 111 5.48 -3.22 5.22
C CYS A 111 4.98 -4.63 4.84
N VAL A 112 5.73 -5.68 5.17
CA VAL A 112 5.30 -7.08 4.99
C VAL A 112 4.09 -7.38 5.86
N ALA A 113 4.08 -6.94 7.12
CA ALA A 113 2.92 -7.10 8.00
C ALA A 113 1.68 -6.39 7.45
N LEU A 114 1.83 -5.13 7.02
CA LEU A 114 0.74 -4.35 6.43
C LEU A 114 0.19 -5.02 5.16
N ALA A 115 1.05 -5.43 4.23
CA ALA A 115 0.64 -6.12 3.02
C ALA A 115 -0.06 -7.44 3.32
N THR A 116 0.39 -8.17 4.35
CA THR A 116 -0.26 -9.40 4.81
C THR A 116 -1.68 -9.11 5.30
N TRP A 117 -1.87 -8.08 6.13
CA TRP A 117 -3.19 -7.70 6.61
C TRP A 117 -4.13 -7.26 5.48
N MET A 118 -3.59 -6.56 4.48
CA MET A 118 -4.37 -6.20 3.28
C MET A 118 -4.85 -7.45 2.54
N CYS A 119 -3.96 -8.43 2.33
CA CYS A 119 -4.32 -9.69 1.71
C CYS A 119 -5.35 -10.46 2.54
N ASP A 120 -5.24 -10.48 3.87
CA ASP A 120 -6.21 -11.14 4.74
C ASP A 120 -7.62 -10.55 4.58
N VAL A 121 -7.74 -9.21 4.51
CA VAL A 121 -9.03 -8.54 4.27
C VAL A 121 -9.59 -8.85 2.87
N ILE A 122 -8.72 -8.88 1.85
CA ILE A 122 -9.11 -9.16 0.47
C ILE A 122 -9.58 -10.61 0.31
N ASP A 123 -8.82 -11.57 0.84
CA ASP A 123 -9.14 -13.00 0.79
C ASP A 123 -10.45 -13.32 1.54
N ALA A 124 -10.67 -12.63 2.67
CA ALA A 124 -11.91 -12.72 3.43
C ALA A 124 -13.08 -11.91 2.81
N ARG A 125 -12.87 -11.28 1.64
CA ARG A 125 -13.88 -10.48 0.91
C ARG A 125 -14.57 -9.44 1.80
N GLY A 126 -13.80 -8.80 2.68
CA GLY A 126 -14.32 -7.78 3.60
C GLY A 126 -15.17 -8.30 4.76
N ASP A 127 -15.02 -9.57 5.13
CA ASP A 127 -15.64 -10.13 6.35
C ASP A 127 -15.40 -9.21 7.57
N ALA A 128 -16.47 -8.93 8.31
CA ALA A 128 -16.46 -7.93 9.37
C ALA A 128 -15.50 -8.29 10.51
N ALA A 129 -15.43 -9.57 10.90
CA ALA A 129 -14.54 -9.99 11.98
C ALA A 129 -13.06 -9.86 11.58
N THR A 130 -12.74 -10.19 10.32
CA THR A 130 -11.40 -10.01 9.75
C THR A 130 -11.03 -8.53 9.66
N VAL A 131 -11.94 -7.69 9.17
CA VAL A 131 -11.78 -6.23 9.10
C VAL A 131 -11.53 -5.63 10.47
N ASP A 132 -12.33 -5.97 11.49
CA ASP A 132 -12.17 -5.45 12.84
C ASP A 132 -10.84 -5.89 13.48
N THR A 133 -10.44 -7.14 13.25
CA THR A 133 -9.15 -7.66 13.71
C THR A 133 -7.99 -6.88 13.09
N VAL A 134 -8.03 -6.65 11.77
CA VAL A 134 -6.99 -5.89 11.06
C VAL A 134 -6.99 -4.43 11.49
N LYS A 135 -8.17 -3.82 11.67
CA LYS A 135 -8.31 -2.45 12.16
C LYS A 135 -7.61 -2.26 13.50
N GLY A 136 -7.75 -3.21 14.42
CA GLY A 136 -7.02 -3.20 15.69
C GLY A 136 -5.50 -3.15 15.49
N LYS A 137 -4.95 -4.00 14.62
CA LYS A 137 -3.52 -4.02 14.28
C LYS A 137 -3.04 -2.71 13.65
N VAL A 138 -3.86 -2.13 12.76
CA VAL A 138 -3.58 -0.85 12.08
C VAL A 138 -3.53 0.31 13.09
N LEU A 139 -4.47 0.35 14.04
CA LEU A 139 -4.48 1.37 15.10
C LEU A 139 -3.25 1.25 16.00
N GLU A 140 -2.85 0.04 16.37
CA GLU A 140 -1.65 -0.18 17.19
C GLU A 140 -0.37 0.26 16.48
N VAL A 141 -0.17 -0.08 15.19
CA VAL A 141 1.00 0.40 14.46
C VAL A 141 0.98 1.92 14.29
N CYS A 142 -0.19 2.54 14.14
CA CYS A 142 -0.29 3.99 14.02
C CYS A 142 0.03 4.72 15.33
N LYS A 143 -0.23 4.11 16.51
CA LYS A 143 0.23 4.63 17.81
C LYS A 143 1.74 4.52 17.95
N ARG A 144 2.32 3.39 17.53
CA ARG A 144 3.77 3.14 17.60
C ARG A 144 4.57 4.00 16.64
N LEU A 145 4.04 4.26 15.44
CA LEU A 145 4.67 5.00 14.35
C LEU A 145 3.77 6.18 13.91
N PRO A 146 3.68 7.26 14.72
CA PRO A 146 2.79 8.39 14.45
C PRO A 146 3.24 9.21 13.23
N VAL A 147 2.34 10.06 12.72
CA VAL A 147 2.63 10.94 11.55
C VAL A 147 3.48 12.15 11.95
N TYR A 148 3.25 12.69 13.14
CA TYR A 148 4.01 13.79 13.73
C TYR A 148 4.56 13.29 15.07
N ALA A 149 5.87 13.37 15.24
CA ALA A 149 6.59 13.07 16.47
C ALA A 149 7.37 14.30 16.92
#